data_AF-A0A9W7D8J2-F1
#
_entry.id   AF-A0A9W7D8J2-F1
#
_cell.length_a   1.000
_cell.length_b   1.000
_cell.length_c   1.000
_cell.angle_alpha   90.00
_cell.angle_beta   90.00
_cell.angle_gamma   90.00
#
_symmetry.space_group_name_H-M   'P 1'
#
loop_
_entity.id
_entity.type
_entity.pdbx_description
1 polymer ?
#
loop_
_entity_poly.entity_id
_entity_poly.type
_entity_poly.pdbx_seq_one_letter_code
_entity_poly.pdbx_strand_id
1 'polypeptide(L)'
;MNGIPDFGASLPKTFKSASMKDIPDLDTKLLFRMIVLGPSFSRKNNLCMFILKHSPHVFAHLAIIARNPHQELYEYLRDKLNGFITFADPDTPPSVDQVRRTPMSSNKPELVIIDDYSNDKLLQKNPFLHYYTRGRHLKNQYHFP
;
A
#
# COMPACT_ATOMS: atom_id res chain seq x y z
N MET A 1 -16.53 25.75 34.63
CA MET A 1 -16.40 24.60 33.73
C MET A 1 -14.92 24.35 33.53
N ASN A 2 -14.40 23.21 33.98
CA ASN A 2 -13.01 22.84 33.73
C ASN A 2 -12.90 22.40 32.27
N GLY A 3 -12.14 23.15 31.48
CA GLY A 3 -11.90 22.83 30.06
C GLY A 3 -11.27 21.44 29.93
N ILE A 4 -11.57 20.77 28.81
CA ILE A 4 -10.93 19.49 28.46
C ILE A 4 -9.41 19.72 28.44
N PRO A 5 -8.61 18.95 29.20
CA PRO A 5 -7.16 19.10 29.20
C PRO A 5 -6.59 18.94 27.78
N ASP A 6 -5.61 19.77 27.41
CA ASP A 6 -4.89 19.60 26.15
C ASP A 6 -3.97 18.38 26.24
N PHE A 7 -4.54 17.22 25.92
CA PHE A 7 -3.79 15.98 25.84
C PHE A 7 -2.73 16.02 24.73
N GLY A 8 -2.90 16.84 23.69
CA GLY A 8 -1.94 16.97 22.60
C GLY A 8 -0.60 17.56 23.05
N ALA A 9 -0.64 18.60 23.89
CA ALA A 9 0.56 19.17 24.53
C ALA A 9 1.21 18.23 25.57
N SER A 10 0.43 17.31 26.11
CA SER A 10 0.85 16.39 27.18
C SER A 10 1.50 15.09 26.67
N LEU A 11 1.41 14.82 25.36
CA LEU A 11 2.01 13.62 24.77
C LEU A 11 3.52 13.79 24.55
N PRO A 12 4.36 12.86 25.05
CA PRO A 12 5.81 12.96 24.90
C PRO A 12 6.23 13.00 23.43
N LYS A 13 7.04 14.00 23.05
CA LYS A 13 7.62 14.12 21.70
C LYS A 13 8.46 12.91 21.30
N THR A 14 8.95 12.15 22.28
CA THR A 14 9.72 10.90 22.12
C THR A 14 8.94 9.78 21.44
N PHE A 15 7.60 9.82 21.43
CA PHE A 15 6.78 8.85 20.69
C PHE A 15 6.56 9.22 19.23
N LYS A 16 6.93 10.43 18.77
CA LYS A 16 6.99 10.74 17.34
C LYS A 16 8.02 9.81 16.71
N SER A 17 7.54 8.75 16.07
CA SER A 17 8.38 7.88 15.23
C SER A 17 9.17 8.76 14.28
N ALA A 18 10.42 8.37 13.98
CA ALA A 18 11.15 8.90 12.84
C ALA A 18 10.16 9.12 11.69
N SER A 19 9.98 10.37 11.28
CA SER A 19 8.95 10.72 10.32
C SER A 19 9.23 9.92 9.06
N MET A 20 8.32 9.02 8.67
CA MET A 20 8.41 8.41 7.35
C MET A 20 8.51 9.54 6.32
N LYS A 21 9.44 9.43 5.37
CA LYS A 21 9.63 10.45 4.33
C LYS A 21 8.31 10.65 3.58
N ASP A 22 8.14 11.79 2.95
CA ASP A 22 6.95 12.08 2.15
C ASP A 22 7.11 11.58 0.70
N ILE A 23 5.97 11.35 0.04
CA ILE A 23 5.80 11.25 -1.40
C ILE A 23 5.30 12.64 -1.83
N PRO A 24 6.19 13.54 -2.29
CA PRO A 24 5.83 14.94 -2.51
C PRO A 24 4.70 15.12 -3.51
N ASP A 25 4.69 14.31 -4.59
CA ASP A 25 3.69 14.38 -5.65
C ASP A 25 2.26 14.07 -5.17
N LEU A 26 2.12 13.38 -4.03
CA LEU A 26 0.82 13.02 -3.46
C LEU A 26 0.50 13.77 -2.16
N ASP A 27 1.46 14.50 -1.59
CA ASP A 27 1.38 15.06 -0.23
C ASP A 27 1.00 13.99 0.82
N THR A 28 1.61 12.80 0.73
CA THR A 28 1.37 11.69 1.66
C THR A 28 2.67 11.11 2.21
N LYS A 29 2.60 10.35 3.30
CA LYS A 29 3.77 9.62 3.85
C LYS A 29 4.10 8.39 3.01
N LEU A 30 5.40 8.07 2.88
CA LEU A 30 5.87 6.77 2.39
C LEU A 30 5.23 5.63 3.19
N LEU A 31 5.02 4.49 2.52
CA LEU A 31 4.35 3.31 3.09
C LEU A 31 2.89 3.58 3.52
N PHE A 32 2.25 4.59 2.92
CA PHE A 32 0.82 4.79 3.02
C PHE A 32 0.07 3.50 2.64
N ARG A 33 -0.97 3.19 3.40
CA ARG A 33 -1.81 2.00 3.24
C ARG A 33 -3.26 2.45 3.33
N MET A 34 -4.09 1.96 2.41
CA MET A 34 -5.51 2.23 2.37
C MET A 34 -6.28 0.93 2.22
N ILE A 35 -7.44 0.85 2.88
CA ILE A 35 -8.41 -0.22 2.70
C ILE A 35 -9.64 0.40 2.04
N VAL A 36 -10.07 -0.16 0.92
CA VAL A 36 -11.28 0.26 0.22
C VAL A 36 -12.33 -0.84 0.36
N LEU A 37 -13.36 -0.57 1.16
CA LEU A 37 -14.47 -1.49 1.38
C LEU A 37 -15.71 -0.98 0.64
N GLY A 38 -16.41 -1.90 -0.01
CA GLY A 38 -17.67 -1.60 -0.67
C GLY A 38 -18.27 -2.87 -1.29
N PRO A 39 -19.60 -2.93 -1.47
CA PRO A 39 -20.24 -4.08 -2.11
C PRO A 39 -19.78 -4.25 -3.56
N SER A 40 -20.11 -5.38 -4.18
CA SER A 40 -20.00 -5.53 -5.63
C SER A 40 -20.72 -4.38 -6.34
N PHE A 41 -20.20 -3.96 -7.50
CA PHE A 41 -20.72 -2.83 -8.28
C PHE A 41 -20.59 -1.44 -7.64
N SER A 42 -19.98 -1.30 -6.46
CA SER A 42 -19.71 0.00 -5.82
C SER A 42 -18.62 0.83 -6.52
N ARG A 43 -18.18 0.41 -7.71
CA ARG A 43 -17.17 1.09 -8.55
C ARG A 43 -15.78 1.24 -7.90
N LYS A 44 -15.37 0.32 -7.03
CA LYS A 44 -14.00 0.28 -6.46
C LYS A 44 -12.92 0.31 -7.55
N ASN A 45 -13.16 -0.40 -8.65
CA ASN A 45 -12.30 -0.42 -9.83
C ASN A 45 -12.09 0.98 -10.43
N ASN A 46 -13.11 1.85 -10.39
CA ASN A 46 -12.97 3.23 -10.86
C ASN A 46 -12.04 4.05 -9.97
N LEU A 47 -12.03 3.79 -8.65
CA LEU A 47 -11.09 4.45 -7.74
C LEU A 47 -9.64 4.03 -8.04
N CYS A 48 -9.41 2.74 -8.31
CA CYS A 48 -8.11 2.26 -8.80
C CYS A 48 -7.68 3.01 -10.06
N MET A 49 -8.57 3.08 -11.06
CA MET A 49 -8.30 3.82 -12.30
C MET A 49 -8.08 5.32 -12.07
N PHE A 50 -8.81 5.93 -11.15
CA PHE A 50 -8.63 7.32 -10.77
C PHE A 50 -7.23 7.57 -10.22
N ILE A 51 -6.75 6.73 -9.29
CA ILE A 51 -5.40 6.83 -8.73
C ILE A 51 -4.34 6.73 -9.84
N LEU A 52 -4.45 5.74 -10.72
CA LEU A 52 -3.49 5.54 -11.82
C LEU A 52 -3.50 6.71 -12.81
N LYS A 53 -4.68 7.22 -13.16
CA LYS A 53 -4.84 8.33 -14.10
C LYS A 53 -4.32 9.65 -13.55
N HIS A 54 -4.51 9.90 -12.25
CA HIS A 54 -4.17 11.17 -11.61
C HIS A 54 -2.81 11.17 -10.91
N SER A 55 -2.09 10.04 -10.90
CA SER A 55 -0.73 9.92 -10.35
C SER A 55 0.29 9.48 -11.41
N PRO A 56 0.33 10.12 -12.60
CA PRO A 56 1.28 9.73 -13.63
C PRO A 56 2.72 9.93 -13.12
N HIS A 57 3.60 8.98 -13.41
CA HIS A 57 5.04 9.01 -13.06
C HIS A 57 5.39 8.96 -11.56
N VAL A 58 4.40 8.95 -10.68
CA VAL A 58 4.58 8.85 -9.23
C VAL A 58 5.14 7.47 -8.85
N PHE A 59 4.49 6.42 -9.33
CA PHE A 59 4.89 5.05 -9.01
C PHE A 59 5.98 4.56 -9.97
N ALA A 60 6.88 3.72 -9.47
CA ALA A 60 7.90 3.05 -10.26
C ALA A 60 7.43 1.74 -10.89
N HIS A 61 6.50 1.05 -10.22
CA HIS A 61 5.92 -0.21 -10.67
C HIS A 61 4.55 -0.41 -10.01
N LEU A 62 3.68 -1.15 -10.68
CA LEU A 62 2.38 -1.60 -10.17
C LEU A 62 2.39 -3.13 -9.98
N ALA A 63 2.16 -3.57 -8.75
CA ALA A 63 1.94 -4.98 -8.44
C ALA A 63 0.46 -5.23 -8.10
N ILE A 64 -0.17 -6.17 -8.81
CA ILE A 64 -1.55 -6.59 -8.55
C ILE A 64 -1.54 -8.02 -8.03
N ILE A 65 -2.18 -8.22 -6.87
CA ILE A 65 -2.48 -9.51 -6.28
C ILE A 65 -4.01 -9.65 -6.33
N ALA A 66 -4.52 -10.46 -7.25
CA ALA A 66 -5.96 -10.61 -7.46
C ALA A 66 -6.31 -12.09 -7.63
N ARG A 67 -7.42 -12.53 -7.01
CA ARG A 67 -7.94 -13.90 -7.18
C ARG A 67 -8.39 -14.21 -8.59
N ASN A 68 -8.96 -13.22 -9.27
CA ASN A 68 -9.37 -13.32 -10.65
C ASN A 68 -8.58 -12.31 -11.49
N PRO A 69 -7.36 -12.65 -11.92
CA PRO A 69 -6.47 -11.72 -12.60
C PRO A 69 -6.79 -11.54 -14.10
N HIS A 70 -7.79 -12.25 -14.62
CA HIS A 70 -8.19 -12.27 -16.04
C HIS A 70 -9.48 -11.46 -16.31
N GLN A 71 -9.80 -10.51 -15.43
CA GLN A 71 -10.91 -9.59 -15.67
C GLN A 71 -10.53 -8.53 -16.70
N GLU A 72 -11.52 -8.03 -17.45
CA GLU A 72 -11.34 -7.04 -18.53
C GLU A 72 -10.47 -5.84 -18.12
N LEU A 73 -10.67 -5.30 -16.91
CA LEU A 73 -9.86 -4.21 -16.36
C LEU A 73 -8.37 -4.58 -16.29
N TYR A 74 -8.07 -5.79 -15.81
CA TYR A 74 -6.71 -6.25 -15.61
C TYR A 74 -6.04 -6.57 -16.94
N GLU A 75 -6.78 -7.10 -17.90
CA GLU A 75 -6.29 -7.29 -19.26
C GLU A 75 -5.96 -5.95 -19.92
N TYR A 76 -6.84 -4.96 -19.79
CA TYR A 76 -6.58 -3.59 -20.24
C TYR A 76 -5.32 -3.00 -19.58
N LEU A 77 -5.16 -3.15 -18.26
CA LEU A 77 -3.99 -2.66 -17.56
C LEU A 77 -2.71 -3.40 -17.98
N ARG A 78 -2.75 -4.71 -18.25
CA ARG A 78 -1.60 -5.46 -18.80
C ARG A 78 -1.15 -4.91 -20.14
N ASP A 79 -2.11 -4.64 -21.03
CA ASP A 79 -1.82 -4.09 -22.35
C ASP A 79 -1.21 -2.69 -22.24
N LYS A 80 -1.86 -1.79 -21.49
CA LYS A 80 -1.44 -0.38 -21.41
C LYS A 80 -0.21 -0.11 -20.56
N LEU A 81 0.03 -0.94 -19.55
CA LEU A 81 1.15 -0.77 -18.60
C LEU A 81 2.20 -1.87 -18.78
N ASN A 82 2.31 -2.45 -19.97
CA ASN A 82 3.28 -3.50 -20.24
C ASN A 82 4.70 -3.07 -19.82
N GLY A 83 5.40 -3.94 -19.09
CA GLY A 83 6.71 -3.65 -18.48
C GLY A 83 6.67 -2.87 -17.16
N PHE A 84 5.56 -2.21 -16.83
CA PHE A 84 5.35 -1.45 -15.60
C PHE A 84 4.37 -2.13 -14.61
N ILE A 85 3.70 -3.20 -15.03
CA ILE A 85 2.74 -3.94 -14.21
C ILE A 85 3.16 -5.40 -14.05
N THR A 86 2.94 -5.95 -12.86
CA THR A 86 3.07 -7.39 -12.58
C THR A 86 1.83 -7.90 -11.90
N PHE A 87 1.32 -9.02 -12.37
CA PHE A 87 0.30 -9.81 -11.68
C PHE A 87 1.00 -10.92 -10.93
N ALA A 88 0.88 -10.91 -9.62
CA ALA A 88 1.38 -11.98 -8.78
C ALA A 88 0.33 -13.09 -8.63
N ASP A 89 0.81 -14.31 -8.46
CA ASP A 89 -0.02 -15.43 -8.05
C ASP A 89 -0.59 -15.14 -6.64
N PRO A 90 -1.92 -15.13 -6.47
CA PRO A 90 -2.55 -14.90 -5.17
C PRO A 90 -2.30 -16.02 -4.16
N ASP A 91 -1.98 -17.24 -4.59
CA ASP A 91 -1.65 -18.35 -3.67
C ASP A 91 -0.18 -18.27 -3.20
N THR A 92 0.68 -17.60 -3.96
CA THR A 92 2.07 -17.35 -3.62
C THR A 92 2.44 -15.86 -3.72
N PRO A 93 1.78 -14.98 -2.93
CA PRO A 93 1.95 -13.54 -3.06
C PRO A 93 3.38 -13.13 -2.65
N PRO A 94 4.01 -12.19 -3.38
CA PRO A 94 5.35 -11.72 -3.05
C PRO A 94 5.35 -11.00 -1.69
N SER A 95 6.48 -11.08 -1.00
CA SER A 95 6.73 -10.26 0.18
C SER A 95 6.88 -8.79 -0.21
N VAL A 96 6.74 -7.89 0.78
CA VAL A 96 6.96 -6.45 0.60
C VAL A 96 8.35 -6.14 0.01
N ASP A 97 9.38 -6.94 0.31
CA ASP A 97 10.73 -6.76 -0.29
C ASP A 97 10.80 -7.26 -1.72
N GLN A 98 10.10 -8.35 -2.03
CA GLN A 98 10.10 -8.94 -3.37
C GLN A 98 9.34 -8.08 -4.39
N VAL A 99 8.37 -7.27 -3.94
CA VAL A 99 7.69 -6.32 -4.82
C VAL A 99 8.58 -5.12 -5.18
N ARG A 100 9.58 -4.81 -4.37
CA ARG A 100 10.45 -3.66 -4.62
C ARG A 100 11.33 -3.94 -5.85
N ARG A 101 11.10 -3.18 -6.93
CA ARG A 101 11.87 -3.31 -8.18
C ARG A 101 12.89 -2.21 -8.36
N THR A 102 12.72 -1.10 -7.65
CA THR A 102 13.63 0.03 -7.70
C THR A 102 14.53 0.14 -6.47
N PRO A 103 15.78 0.61 -6.61
CA PRO A 103 16.61 0.93 -5.46
C PRO A 103 15.90 1.88 -4.49
N MET A 104 16.14 1.76 -3.18
CA MET A 104 15.59 2.70 -2.19
C MET A 104 16.05 4.15 -2.43
N SER A 105 17.19 4.33 -3.10
CA SER A 105 17.72 5.63 -3.52
C SER A 105 16.91 6.32 -4.62
N SER A 106 16.08 5.60 -5.37
CA SER A 106 15.26 6.18 -6.45
C SER A 106 14.14 7.09 -5.94
N ASN A 107 13.81 7.03 -4.63
CA ASN A 107 12.69 7.73 -3.99
C ASN A 107 11.30 7.50 -4.63
N LYS A 108 11.18 6.64 -5.65
CA LYS A 108 9.89 6.32 -6.26
C LYS A 108 9.18 5.21 -5.48
N PRO A 109 7.91 5.40 -5.06
CA PRO A 109 7.13 4.35 -4.43
C PRO A 109 6.70 3.26 -5.43
N GLU A 110 6.47 2.06 -4.93
CA GLU A 110 5.75 1.01 -5.67
C GLU A 110 4.28 1.05 -5.25
N LEU A 111 3.35 0.85 -6.20
CA LEU A 111 1.93 0.70 -5.89
C LEU A 111 1.58 -0.79 -5.83
N VAL A 112 0.98 -1.22 -4.71
CA VAL A 112 0.50 -2.60 -4.53
C VAL A 112 -1.00 -2.57 -4.37
N ILE A 113 -1.70 -3.33 -5.21
CA ILE A 113 -3.15 -3.49 -5.17
C ILE A 113 -3.45 -4.94 -4.84
N ILE A 114 -4.22 -5.14 -3.78
CA ILE A 114 -4.74 -6.45 -3.37
C ILE A 114 -6.25 -6.39 -3.55
N ASP A 115 -6.80 -7.19 -4.47
CA ASP A 115 -8.22 -7.17 -4.83
C ASP A 115 -8.91 -8.52 -4.55
N ASP A 116 -10.23 -8.46 -4.35
CA ASP A 116 -11.10 -9.59 -3.95
C ASP A 116 -10.64 -10.33 -2.68
N TYR A 117 -10.15 -9.53 -1.73
CA TYR A 117 -9.54 -10.00 -0.49
C TYR A 117 -10.53 -10.45 0.59
N SER A 118 -11.73 -9.84 0.65
CA SER A 118 -12.69 -10.06 1.75
C SER A 118 -13.19 -11.50 1.82
N ASN A 119 -13.09 -12.24 0.72
CA ASN A 119 -13.59 -13.60 0.60
C ASN A 119 -12.51 -14.67 0.90
N ASP A 120 -11.24 -14.28 1.05
CA ASP A 120 -10.12 -15.22 1.10
C ASP A 120 -9.36 -15.20 2.44
N LYS A 121 -9.46 -16.32 3.18
CA LYS A 121 -8.82 -16.48 4.50
C LYS A 121 -7.29 -16.56 4.44
N LEU A 122 -6.71 -17.07 3.35
CA LEU A 122 -5.26 -17.20 3.18
C LEU A 122 -4.64 -15.83 2.87
N LEU A 123 -5.27 -15.09 1.97
CA LEU A 123 -4.89 -13.70 1.71
C LEU A 123 -5.03 -12.87 2.99
N GLN A 124 -6.07 -13.13 3.79
CA GLN A 124 -6.28 -12.43 5.05
C GLN A 124 -5.15 -12.58 6.06
N LYS A 125 -4.63 -13.79 6.20
CA LYS A 125 -3.60 -14.08 7.19
C LYS A 125 -2.20 -13.69 6.72
N ASN A 126 -1.87 -13.92 5.45
CA ASN A 126 -0.49 -13.84 4.98
C ASN A 126 -0.17 -12.44 4.40
N PRO A 127 -0.65 -12.06 3.20
CA PRO A 127 -0.31 -10.76 2.62
C PRO A 127 -0.87 -9.59 3.43
N PHE A 128 -2.12 -9.58 3.87
CA PHE A 128 -2.63 -8.38 4.55
C PHE A 128 -1.91 -8.07 5.85
N LEU A 129 -1.69 -9.07 6.71
CA LEU A 129 -0.90 -8.87 7.93
C LEU A 129 0.48 -8.34 7.57
N HIS A 130 1.19 -9.02 6.65
CA HIS A 130 2.56 -8.65 6.30
C HIS A 130 2.65 -7.24 5.69
N TYR A 131 1.80 -6.91 4.72
CA TYR A 131 1.81 -5.60 4.08
C TYR A 131 1.38 -4.49 5.04
N TYR A 132 0.44 -4.76 5.95
CA TYR A 132 -0.14 -3.74 6.85
C TYR A 132 0.66 -3.52 8.16
N THR A 133 1.31 -4.56 8.71
CA THR A 133 1.95 -4.47 10.05
C THR A 133 3.46 -4.25 10.02
N ARG A 134 4.14 -4.47 8.89
CA ARG A 134 5.62 -4.42 8.81
C ARG A 134 6.26 -3.13 9.35
N GLY A 135 5.58 -1.98 9.21
CA GLY A 135 6.08 -0.71 9.74
C GLY A 135 6.05 -0.56 11.27
N ARG A 136 5.26 -1.38 11.98
CA ARG A 136 5.16 -1.34 13.45
C ARG A 136 6.28 -2.14 14.14
N HIS A 137 6.77 -3.20 13.50
CA HIS A 137 7.76 -4.09 14.10
C HIS A 137 9.22 -3.59 13.97
N LEU A 138 9.52 -2.74 12.97
CA LEU A 138 10.87 -2.19 12.79
C LEU A 138 11.31 -1.27 13.96
N LYS A 139 10.38 -0.67 14.70
CA LYS A 139 10.71 0.11 15.91
C LYS A 139 11.30 -0.74 17.05
N ASN A 140 11.03 -2.05 17.07
CA ASN A 140 11.48 -2.94 18.13
C ASN A 140 12.77 -3.72 17.77
N GLN A 141 13.28 -3.59 16.53
CA GLN A 141 14.48 -4.32 16.08
C GLN A 141 15.73 -3.44 15.94
N TYR A 142 15.60 -2.12 16.09
CA TYR A 142 16.75 -1.22 16.25
C TYR A 142 16.84 -0.76 17.71
N HIS A 143 17.13 -1.70 18.60
CA HIS A 143 17.95 -1.40 19.77
C HIS A 143 19.37 -1.84 19.40
N PHE A 144 20.21 -0.87 19.05
CA PHE A 144 21.66 -1.01 19.08
C PHE A 144 22.17 -0.05 20.16
N PRO A 145 23.27 -0.42 20.82
CA PRO A 145 23.43 -0.59 22.27
C PRO A 145 23.06 0.61 23.15
#